data_AF-A0AAI9RG04-F1
#
_entry.id   AF-A0AAI9RG04-F1
#
_cell.length_a   1.000
_cell.length_b   1.000
_cell.length_c   1.000
_cell.angle_alpha   90.00
_cell.angle_beta   90.00
_cell.angle_gamma   90.00
#
_symmetry.space_group_name_H-M   'P 1'
#
loop_
_entity.id
_entity.type
_entity.pdbx_description
1 polymer ?
#
loop_
_entity_poly.entity_id
_entity_poly.type
_entity_poly.pdbx_seq_one_letter_code
_entity_poly.pdbx_strand_id
1 'polypeptide(L)'
;MKKISVFFVLCLFLLSACSMGEEKYRKELGEGIAKYEELQSKARDDIFYSDAERVSAYDLAIEEGKKILKIESPSKYKEAHQYFNKYIENDIKYLELNKQRLTNRKLNSQKLIEVSTESEANYISFKEKAGKEFADLLEEEIYNNKRMETREYFKETSSRIQKFYTYFNGDSLNKEETKKRMETAEHLLINTDILVPSKEAKKSAKYLHEAIAEYRKAVDLRTSDPHLEATGAEEKFHEHFNKGNEIIINKFTKEADKYLK
;
A
#
# COMPACT_ATOMS: atom_id res chain seq x y z
N MET A 1 -13.27 -25.53 61.23
CA MET A 1 -12.71 -24.59 60.23
C MET A 1 -12.04 -25.39 59.12
N LYS A 2 -12.65 -25.45 57.93
CA LYS A 2 -12.07 -26.17 56.78
C LYS A 2 -10.96 -25.29 56.18
N LYS A 3 -9.70 -25.74 56.26
CA LYS A 3 -8.57 -25.14 55.55
C LYS A 3 -8.80 -25.37 54.06
N ILE A 4 -9.44 -24.42 53.39
CA ILE A 4 -9.42 -24.36 51.93
C ILE A 4 -7.96 -24.09 51.56
N SER A 5 -7.38 -25.07 50.87
CA SER A 5 -6.00 -25.09 50.44
C SER A 5 -5.67 -23.83 49.65
N VAL A 6 -4.76 -23.01 50.18
CA VAL A 6 -4.14 -21.85 49.49
C VAL A 6 -3.50 -22.26 48.15
N PHE A 7 -3.26 -23.56 47.95
CA PHE A 7 -2.77 -24.15 46.71
C PHE A 7 -3.79 -24.06 45.55
N PHE A 8 -5.10 -24.09 45.82
CA PHE A 8 -6.12 -24.05 44.76
C PHE A 8 -6.32 -22.66 44.16
N VAL A 9 -6.05 -21.60 44.94
CA VAL A 9 -6.11 -20.21 44.47
C VAL A 9 -4.86 -19.86 43.64
N LEU A 10 -3.69 -20.38 44.01
CA LEU A 10 -2.46 -20.19 43.23
C LEU A 10 -2.49 -20.92 41.87
N CYS A 11 -3.16 -22.08 41.76
CA CYS A 11 -3.32 -22.76 40.47
C CYS A 11 -4.24 -22.00 39.49
N LEU A 12 -5.20 -21.20 39.97
CA LEU A 12 -6.04 -20.35 39.11
C LEU A 12 -5.33 -19.08 38.64
N PHE A 13 -4.33 -18.59 39.38
CA PHE A 13 -3.46 -17.49 38.94
C PHE A 13 -2.27 -17.94 38.07
N LEU A 14 -1.94 -19.25 38.06
CA LEU A 14 -0.88 -19.82 37.22
C LEU A 14 -1.38 -20.36 35.87
N LEU A 15 -2.70 -20.44 35.66
CA LEU A 15 -3.30 -20.80 34.36
C LEU A 15 -3.52 -19.58 33.43
N SER A 16 -3.18 -18.36 33.86
CA SER A 16 -3.19 -17.17 33.00
C SER A 16 -1.84 -16.89 32.31
N ALA A 17 -0.87 -17.81 32.41
CA ALA A 17 0.34 -17.77 31.61
C ALA A 17 0.15 -18.60 30.33
N CYS A 18 0.41 -17.97 29.17
CA CYS A 18 0.43 -18.51 27.79
C CYS A 18 -0.80 -18.28 26.89
N SER A 19 -1.60 -17.23 27.10
CA SER A 19 -2.41 -16.69 26.00
C SER A 19 -1.99 -15.26 25.70
N MET A 20 -1.61 -14.99 24.44
CA MET A 20 -1.42 -13.62 24.00
C MET A 20 -2.68 -12.80 24.29
N GLY A 21 -2.53 -11.61 24.87
CA GLY A 21 -3.64 -10.69 25.04
C GLY A 21 -4.13 -10.21 23.68
N GLU A 22 -5.43 -9.97 23.56
CA GLU A 22 -6.08 -9.51 22.32
C GLU A 22 -5.42 -8.28 21.71
N GLU A 23 -5.07 -7.29 22.54
CA GLU A 23 -4.37 -6.08 22.09
C GLU A 23 -2.98 -6.39 21.51
N LYS A 24 -2.20 -7.24 22.19
CA LYS A 24 -0.87 -7.63 21.73
C LYS A 24 -0.94 -8.39 20.40
N TYR A 25 -1.90 -9.31 20.27
CA TYR A 25 -2.16 -10.03 19.01
C TYR A 25 -2.51 -9.08 17.87
N ARG A 26 -3.41 -8.12 18.12
CA ARG A 26 -3.81 -7.13 17.12
C ARG A 26 -2.63 -6.24 16.70
N LYS A 27 -1.80 -5.79 17.64
CA LYS A 27 -0.62 -4.97 17.36
C LYS A 27 0.42 -5.74 16.53
N GLU A 28 0.76 -6.95 16.93
CA GLU A 28 1.72 -7.78 16.17
C GLU A 28 1.21 -8.08 14.75
N LEU A 29 -0.09 -8.39 14.60
CA LEU A 29 -0.69 -8.53 13.28
C LEU A 29 -0.66 -7.23 12.48
N GLY A 30 -1.08 -6.11 13.07
CA GLY A 30 -1.19 -4.83 12.39
C GLY A 30 0.16 -4.31 11.90
N GLU A 31 1.19 -4.40 12.75
CA GLU A 31 2.58 -4.06 12.40
C GLU A 31 3.11 -4.97 11.28
N GLY A 32 2.90 -6.29 11.41
CA GLY A 32 3.33 -7.26 10.41
C GLY A 32 2.66 -7.03 9.05
N ILE A 33 1.34 -6.90 9.02
CA ILE A 33 0.55 -6.67 7.80
C ILE A 33 0.95 -5.33 7.15
N ALA A 34 1.06 -4.26 7.91
CA ALA A 34 1.45 -2.94 7.38
C ALA A 34 2.78 -3.00 6.62
N LYS A 35 3.80 -3.61 7.24
CA LYS A 35 5.11 -3.80 6.63
C LYS A 35 5.07 -4.75 5.43
N TYR A 36 4.29 -5.83 5.52
CA TYR A 36 4.11 -6.78 4.43
C TYR A 36 3.47 -6.11 3.21
N GLU A 37 2.40 -5.35 3.39
CA GLU A 37 1.70 -4.63 2.33
C GLU A 37 2.55 -3.51 1.71
N GLU A 38 3.37 -2.80 2.50
CA GLU A 38 4.32 -1.82 1.99
C GLU A 38 5.33 -2.48 1.02
N LEU A 39 5.93 -3.60 1.44
CA LEU A 39 6.88 -4.36 0.62
C LEU A 39 6.21 -4.93 -0.64
N GLN A 40 4.96 -5.37 -0.54
CA GLN A 40 4.19 -5.82 -1.69
C GLN A 40 3.89 -4.71 -2.69
N SER A 41 3.45 -3.55 -2.22
CA SER A 41 3.18 -2.39 -3.07
C SER A 41 4.43 -2.02 -3.87
N LYS A 42 5.58 -1.99 -3.20
CA LYS A 42 6.89 -1.79 -3.83
C LYS A 42 7.21 -2.87 -4.87
N ALA A 43 6.95 -4.14 -4.57
CA ALA A 43 7.29 -5.27 -5.43
C ALA A 43 6.40 -5.36 -6.70
N ARG A 44 5.09 -5.16 -6.53
CA ARG A 44 4.07 -5.43 -7.56
C ARG A 44 3.79 -4.22 -8.42
N ASP A 45 3.35 -3.14 -7.81
CA ASP A 45 2.60 -2.09 -8.49
C ASP A 45 3.46 -0.85 -8.73
N ASP A 46 4.62 -0.78 -8.07
CA ASP A 46 5.41 0.43 -8.05
C ASP A 46 6.50 0.52 -9.15
N ILE A 47 6.08 1.06 -10.30
CA ILE A 47 6.96 1.37 -11.44
C ILE A 47 8.01 2.45 -11.14
N PHE A 48 7.97 3.05 -9.95
CA PHE A 48 9.04 3.91 -9.47
C PHE A 48 10.36 3.15 -9.32
N TYR A 49 10.31 1.87 -8.95
CA TYR A 49 11.48 1.03 -8.69
C TYR A 49 11.88 0.18 -9.90
N SER A 50 13.17 -0.09 -10.01
CA SER A 50 13.72 -1.01 -11.02
C SER A 50 13.28 -2.46 -10.78
N ASP A 51 13.37 -3.30 -11.81
CA ASP A 51 13.05 -4.73 -11.69
C ASP A 51 13.89 -5.42 -10.59
N ALA A 52 15.16 -5.04 -10.42
CA ALA A 52 16.02 -5.60 -9.37
C ALA A 52 15.54 -5.21 -7.96
N GLU A 53 15.17 -3.95 -7.75
CA GLU A 53 14.60 -3.48 -6.48
C GLU A 53 13.26 -4.16 -6.17
N ARG A 54 12.43 -4.39 -7.20
CA ARG A 54 11.15 -5.09 -7.07
C ARG A 54 11.34 -6.57 -6.72
N VAL A 55 12.31 -7.24 -7.34
CA VAL A 55 12.70 -8.62 -6.98
C VAL A 55 13.16 -8.71 -5.53
N SER A 56 13.99 -7.77 -5.08
CA SER A 56 14.41 -7.72 -3.67
C SER A 56 13.23 -7.45 -2.73
N ALA A 57 12.26 -6.62 -3.14
CA ALA A 57 11.06 -6.36 -2.35
C ALA A 57 10.15 -7.59 -2.25
N TYR A 58 10.02 -8.40 -3.33
CA TYR A 58 9.32 -9.69 -3.26
C TYR A 58 9.95 -10.62 -2.21
N ASP A 59 11.27 -10.73 -2.18
CA ASP A 59 11.97 -11.57 -1.20
C ASP A 59 11.70 -11.13 0.23
N LEU A 60 11.83 -9.83 0.50
CA LEU A 60 11.55 -9.26 1.81
C LEU A 60 10.08 -9.44 2.21
N ALA A 61 9.14 -9.24 1.28
CA ALA A 61 7.72 -9.45 1.53
C ALA A 61 7.46 -10.92 1.90
N ILE A 62 7.98 -11.88 1.12
CA ILE A 62 7.82 -13.32 1.40
C ILE A 62 8.39 -13.69 2.78
N GLU A 63 9.55 -13.15 3.14
CA GLU A 63 10.13 -13.34 4.48
C GLU A 63 9.25 -12.78 5.58
N GLU A 64 8.69 -11.59 5.38
CA GLU A 64 7.79 -10.97 6.36
C GLU A 64 6.48 -11.76 6.50
N GLY A 65 5.88 -12.21 5.40
CA GLY A 65 4.72 -13.11 5.42
C GLY A 65 5.01 -14.40 6.21
N LYS A 66 6.20 -14.99 6.08
CA LYS A 66 6.63 -16.15 6.88
C LYS A 66 6.80 -15.85 8.37
N LYS A 67 7.08 -14.60 8.76
CA LYS A 67 7.09 -14.18 10.17
C LYS A 67 5.67 -14.00 10.69
N ILE A 68 4.79 -13.39 9.90
CA ILE A 68 3.37 -13.21 10.23
C ILE A 68 2.69 -14.55 10.53
N LEU A 69 2.97 -15.59 9.73
CA LEU A 69 2.46 -16.96 9.96
C LEU A 69 2.86 -17.59 11.31
N LYS A 70 3.84 -17.02 12.02
CA LYS A 70 4.30 -17.50 13.33
C LYS A 70 3.64 -16.74 14.49
N ILE A 71 2.83 -15.72 14.21
CA ILE A 71 2.10 -14.97 15.24
C ILE A 71 1.05 -15.90 15.85
N GLU A 72 1.14 -16.13 17.16
CA GLU A 72 0.18 -16.98 17.86
C GLU A 72 -1.17 -16.26 18.01
N SER A 73 -2.29 -16.98 17.91
CA SER A 73 -3.61 -16.35 18.16
C SER A 73 -4.11 -16.65 19.58
N PRO A 74 -4.77 -15.67 20.24
CA PRO A 74 -5.54 -15.93 21.44
C PRO A 74 -6.64 -16.97 21.14
N SER A 75 -7.03 -17.79 22.12
CA SER A 75 -8.02 -18.86 21.90
C SER A 75 -9.34 -18.36 21.31
N LYS A 76 -9.75 -17.14 21.66
CA LYS A 76 -10.93 -16.44 21.10
C LYS A 76 -10.87 -16.29 19.57
N TYR A 77 -9.68 -16.12 19.00
CA TYR A 77 -9.47 -15.85 17.57
C TYR A 77 -8.91 -17.03 16.79
N LYS A 78 -8.77 -18.21 17.42
CA LYS A 78 -8.10 -19.37 16.82
C LYS A 78 -8.71 -19.80 15.49
N GLU A 79 -10.04 -19.80 15.38
CA GLU A 79 -10.73 -20.14 14.13
C GLU A 79 -10.51 -19.09 13.06
N ALA A 80 -10.70 -17.81 13.38
CA ALA A 80 -10.48 -16.71 12.44
C ALA A 80 -9.03 -16.69 11.92
N HIS A 81 -8.06 -16.92 12.81
CA HIS A 81 -6.63 -16.91 12.49
C HIS A 81 -6.23 -18.02 11.50
N GLN A 82 -6.97 -19.14 11.42
CA GLN A 82 -6.73 -20.16 10.39
C GLN A 82 -7.00 -19.62 8.99
N TYR A 83 -8.03 -18.79 8.82
CA TYR A 83 -8.31 -18.12 7.55
C TYR A 83 -7.26 -17.07 7.24
N PHE A 84 -6.81 -16.33 8.26
CA PHE A 84 -5.71 -15.38 8.09
C PHE A 84 -4.41 -16.07 7.63
N ASN A 85 -4.06 -17.22 8.20
CA ASN A 85 -2.89 -17.97 7.75
C ASN A 85 -3.02 -18.44 6.30
N LYS A 86 -4.20 -18.92 5.89
CA LYS A 86 -4.46 -19.27 4.48
C LYS A 86 -4.35 -18.07 3.54
N TYR A 87 -4.82 -16.91 3.98
CA TYR A 87 -4.66 -15.64 3.26
C TYR A 87 -3.16 -15.37 3.01
N ILE A 88 -2.34 -15.32 4.07
CA ILE A 88 -0.90 -15.06 3.94
C ILE A 88 -0.18 -16.14 3.12
N GLU A 89 -0.52 -17.42 3.29
CA GLU A 89 0.06 -18.52 2.50
C GLU A 89 -0.25 -18.38 1.00
N ASN A 90 -1.49 -18.05 0.65
CA ASN A 90 -1.89 -17.84 -0.73
C ASN A 90 -1.25 -16.58 -1.31
N ASP A 91 -1.15 -15.51 -0.53
CA ASP A 91 -0.52 -14.27 -0.96
C ASP A 91 0.99 -14.47 -1.19
N ILE A 92 1.68 -15.22 -0.32
CA ILE A 92 3.08 -15.64 -0.56
C ILE A 92 3.22 -16.39 -1.89
N LYS A 93 2.34 -17.37 -2.19
CA LYS A 93 2.36 -18.07 -3.49
C LYS A 93 2.16 -17.11 -4.65
N TYR A 94 1.25 -16.14 -4.50
CA TYR A 94 1.00 -15.11 -5.50
C TYR A 94 2.25 -14.24 -5.74
N LEU A 95 2.95 -13.83 -4.68
CA LEU A 95 4.19 -13.07 -4.75
C LEU A 95 5.31 -13.87 -5.43
N GLU A 96 5.47 -15.15 -5.10
CA GLU A 96 6.45 -16.02 -5.74
C GLU A 96 6.19 -16.16 -7.26
N LEU A 97 4.93 -16.32 -7.67
CA LEU A 97 4.56 -16.38 -9.08
C LEU A 97 4.83 -15.05 -9.80
N ASN A 98 4.55 -13.90 -9.19
CA ASN A 98 4.86 -12.61 -9.81
C ASN A 98 6.36 -12.34 -9.89
N LYS A 99 7.13 -12.73 -8.87
CA LYS A 99 8.59 -12.68 -8.91
C LYS A 99 9.15 -13.50 -10.08
N GLN A 100 8.63 -14.71 -10.30
CA GLN A 100 8.99 -15.54 -11.46
C GLN A 100 8.58 -14.88 -12.78
N ARG A 101 7.46 -14.17 -12.84
CA ARG A 101 7.02 -13.46 -14.05
C ARG A 101 7.92 -12.28 -14.41
N LEU A 102 8.46 -11.55 -13.42
CA LEU A 102 9.43 -10.49 -13.67
C LEU A 102 10.69 -11.03 -14.36
N THR A 103 11.14 -12.22 -13.98
CA THR A 103 12.32 -12.86 -14.58
C THR A 103 12.00 -13.71 -15.81
N ASN A 104 10.75 -14.17 -15.96
CA ASN A 104 10.26 -14.98 -17.08
C ASN A 104 8.82 -14.61 -17.48
N ARG A 105 8.68 -13.71 -18.46
CA ARG A 105 7.42 -13.07 -18.85
C ARG A 105 6.36 -14.00 -19.47
N LYS A 106 6.63 -15.30 -19.66
CA LYS A 106 5.71 -16.28 -20.27
C LYS A 106 4.79 -17.01 -19.26
N LEU A 107 4.78 -16.62 -17.99
CA LEU A 107 3.98 -17.28 -16.95
C LEU A 107 2.46 -17.17 -17.20
N ASN A 108 1.71 -18.25 -16.97
CA ASN A 108 0.26 -18.32 -17.16
C ASN A 108 -0.50 -17.40 -16.17
N SER A 109 -1.27 -16.44 -16.69
CA SER A 109 -2.04 -15.47 -15.90
C SER A 109 -3.22 -16.06 -15.14
N GLN A 110 -3.73 -17.22 -15.56
CA GLN A 110 -4.90 -17.87 -14.93
C GLN A 110 -4.61 -18.29 -13.48
N LYS A 111 -3.43 -18.88 -13.24
CA LYS A 111 -3.01 -19.32 -11.90
C LYS A 111 -2.84 -18.15 -10.93
N LEU A 112 -2.43 -16.97 -11.42
CA LEU A 112 -2.33 -15.77 -10.60
C LEU A 112 -3.72 -15.29 -10.14
N ILE A 113 -4.71 -15.34 -11.03
CA ILE A 113 -6.10 -14.93 -10.72
C ILE A 113 -6.70 -15.86 -9.67
N GLU A 114 -6.53 -17.18 -9.84
CA GLU A 114 -7.05 -18.19 -8.89
C GLU A 114 -6.50 -17.96 -7.48
N VAL A 115 -5.17 -17.88 -7.34
CA VAL A 115 -4.52 -17.69 -6.04
C VAL A 115 -4.91 -16.35 -5.39
N SER A 116 -5.01 -15.28 -6.18
CA SER A 116 -5.45 -13.96 -5.69
C SER A 116 -6.90 -13.99 -5.18
N THR A 117 -7.79 -14.66 -5.91
CA THR A 117 -9.22 -14.76 -5.54
C THR A 117 -9.39 -15.54 -4.24
N GLU A 118 -8.66 -16.65 -4.08
CA GLU A 118 -8.66 -17.42 -2.84
C GLU A 118 -8.05 -16.64 -1.67
N SER A 119 -7.00 -15.86 -1.91
CA SER A 119 -6.38 -15.00 -0.91
C SER A 119 -7.40 -14.01 -0.33
N GLU A 120 -8.09 -13.26 -1.20
CA GLU A 120 -9.09 -12.26 -0.80
C GLU A 120 -10.27 -12.89 -0.03
N ALA A 121 -10.80 -14.03 -0.50
CA ALA A 121 -11.88 -14.74 0.18
C ALA A 121 -11.50 -15.17 1.61
N ASN A 122 -10.24 -15.58 1.83
CA ASN A 122 -9.74 -15.93 3.16
C ASN A 122 -9.60 -14.71 4.07
N TYR A 123 -9.16 -13.56 3.55
CA TYR A 123 -9.08 -12.33 4.35
C TYR A 123 -10.47 -11.82 4.77
N ILE A 124 -11.45 -11.88 3.85
CA ILE A 124 -12.85 -11.57 4.17
C ILE A 124 -13.36 -12.49 5.28
N SER A 125 -13.16 -13.80 5.14
CA SER A 125 -13.58 -14.81 6.14
C SER A 125 -12.92 -14.58 7.50
N PHE A 126 -11.65 -14.18 7.52
CA PHE A 126 -10.96 -13.79 8.75
C PHE A 126 -11.65 -12.63 9.45
N LYS A 127 -11.95 -11.53 8.73
CA LYS A 127 -12.59 -10.34 9.31
C LYS A 127 -14.00 -10.65 9.84
N GLU A 128 -14.77 -11.43 9.09
CA GLU A 128 -16.11 -11.85 9.51
C GLU A 128 -16.08 -12.66 10.81
N LYS A 129 -15.14 -13.62 10.93
CA LYS A 129 -15.02 -14.50 12.10
C LYS A 129 -14.34 -13.84 13.30
N ALA A 130 -13.40 -12.92 13.08
CA ALA A 130 -12.80 -12.14 14.16
C ALA A 130 -13.81 -11.14 14.76
N GLY A 131 -14.81 -10.76 13.97
CA GLY A 131 -15.85 -9.82 14.38
C GLY A 131 -15.47 -8.37 14.04
N LYS A 132 -16.51 -7.57 13.78
CA LYS A 132 -16.37 -6.21 13.24
C LYS A 132 -15.48 -5.31 14.11
N GLU A 133 -15.66 -5.31 15.43
CA GLU A 133 -14.87 -4.45 16.32
C GLU A 133 -13.37 -4.75 16.24
N PHE A 134 -12.99 -6.03 16.26
CA PHE A 134 -11.59 -6.42 16.11
C PHE A 134 -11.06 -6.05 14.72
N ALA A 135 -11.83 -6.31 13.67
CA ALA A 135 -11.45 -5.98 12.30
C ALA A 135 -11.25 -4.47 12.11
N ASP A 136 -12.17 -3.63 12.60
CA ASP A 136 -12.08 -2.17 12.51
C ASP A 136 -10.83 -1.65 13.25
N LEU A 137 -10.55 -2.18 14.45
CA LEU A 137 -9.34 -1.83 15.21
C LEU A 137 -8.06 -2.32 14.52
N LEU A 138 -8.07 -3.51 13.91
CA LEU A 138 -6.92 -4.02 13.18
C LEU A 138 -6.61 -3.16 11.95
N GLU A 139 -7.63 -2.79 11.17
CA GLU A 139 -7.47 -1.90 10.01
C GLU A 139 -6.94 -0.52 10.43
N GLU A 140 -7.35 0.00 11.59
CA GLU A 140 -6.78 1.22 12.17
C GLU A 140 -5.29 1.04 12.54
N GLU A 141 -4.93 -0.07 13.18
CA GLU A 141 -3.52 -0.38 13.51
C GLU A 141 -2.67 -0.51 12.23
N ILE A 142 -3.16 -1.21 11.20
CA ILE A 142 -2.48 -1.33 9.90
C ILE A 142 -2.28 0.05 9.30
N TYR A 143 -3.34 0.86 9.23
CA TYR A 143 -3.27 2.21 8.65
C TYR A 143 -2.28 3.11 9.41
N ASN A 144 -2.26 3.04 10.74
CA ASN A 144 -1.34 3.83 11.57
C ASN A 144 0.11 3.38 11.40
N ASN A 145 0.38 2.07 11.28
CA ASN A 145 1.71 1.54 11.06
C ASN A 145 2.25 1.77 9.64
N LYS A 146 1.37 1.99 8.65
CA LYS A 146 1.77 2.39 7.29
C LYS A 146 2.19 3.86 7.15
N ARG A 147 1.92 4.69 8.16
CA ARG A 147 2.23 6.13 8.07
C ARG A 147 3.73 6.33 7.94
N MET A 148 4.13 7.04 6.90
CA MET A 148 5.51 7.44 6.72
C MET A 148 5.90 8.53 7.71
N GLU A 149 7.18 8.57 8.08
CA GLU A 149 7.75 9.71 8.80
C GLU A 149 7.62 10.98 7.98
N THR A 150 7.34 12.12 8.62
CA THR A 150 7.00 13.38 7.92
C THR A 150 8.03 13.78 6.87
N ARG A 151 9.32 13.71 7.24
CA ARG A 151 10.41 14.04 6.32
C ARG A 151 10.53 13.05 5.17
N GLU A 152 10.33 11.77 5.45
CA GLU A 152 10.38 10.71 4.43
C GLU A 152 9.22 10.86 3.45
N TYR A 153 8.01 11.11 3.94
CA TYR A 153 6.84 11.40 3.12
C TYR A 153 7.12 12.52 2.11
N PHE A 154 7.61 13.68 2.58
CA PHE A 154 7.91 14.81 1.68
C PHE A 154 9.03 14.51 0.69
N LYS A 155 10.07 13.77 1.12
CA LYS A 155 11.18 13.39 0.24
C LYS A 155 10.71 12.46 -0.87
N GLU A 156 9.97 11.41 -0.50
CA GLU A 156 9.51 10.38 -1.43
C GLU A 156 8.49 10.94 -2.42
N THR A 157 7.48 11.65 -1.95
CA THR A 157 6.48 12.31 -2.79
C THR A 157 7.09 13.33 -3.76
N SER A 158 8.03 14.17 -3.29
CA SER A 158 8.70 15.16 -4.16
C SER A 158 9.51 14.48 -5.26
N SER A 159 10.23 13.40 -4.93
CA SER A 159 10.99 12.60 -5.89
C SER A 159 10.08 11.97 -6.95
N ARG A 160 8.93 11.42 -6.52
CA ARG A 160 7.94 10.81 -7.42
C ARG A 160 7.26 11.83 -8.33
N ILE A 161 6.91 13.01 -7.82
CA ILE A 161 6.36 14.12 -8.62
C ILE A 161 7.37 14.58 -9.68
N GLN A 162 8.65 14.69 -9.32
CA GLN A 162 9.71 15.01 -10.29
C GLN A 162 9.80 13.94 -11.38
N LYS A 163 9.74 12.67 -11.02
CA LYS A 163 9.71 11.56 -12.00
C LYS A 163 8.42 11.58 -12.84
N PHE A 164 7.26 11.93 -12.28
CA PHE A 164 6.05 12.14 -13.07
C PHE A 164 6.29 13.20 -14.16
N TYR A 165 6.89 14.34 -13.81
CA TYR A 165 7.16 15.39 -14.79
C TYR A 165 8.09 14.96 -15.92
N THR A 166 9.03 14.03 -15.70
CA THR A 166 9.90 13.57 -16.79
C THR A 166 9.15 12.75 -17.84
N TYR A 167 8.13 11.98 -17.45
CA TYR A 167 7.29 11.25 -18.40
C TYR A 167 6.22 12.15 -19.01
N PHE A 168 5.66 13.05 -18.20
CA PHE A 168 4.60 13.97 -18.60
C PHE A 168 5.10 15.04 -19.57
N ASN A 169 6.25 15.66 -19.28
CA ASN A 169 6.85 16.69 -20.11
C ASN A 169 7.66 16.04 -21.25
N GLY A 170 7.21 16.25 -22.46
CA GLY A 170 7.98 16.02 -23.66
C GLY A 170 7.11 16.20 -24.88
N ASP A 171 7.77 16.34 -26.01
CA ASP A 171 7.11 16.55 -27.29
C ASP A 171 6.19 15.37 -27.61
N SER A 172 5.11 15.67 -28.31
CA SER A 172 4.18 14.67 -28.80
C SER A 172 4.89 13.81 -29.84
N LEU A 173 5.35 12.65 -29.38
CA LEU A 173 5.73 11.52 -30.21
C LEU A 173 4.45 10.93 -30.80
N ASN A 174 4.52 9.88 -31.61
CA ASN A 174 3.32 9.29 -32.20
C ASN A 174 2.27 8.86 -31.14
N LYS A 175 1.04 8.57 -31.60
CA LYS A 175 -0.10 8.23 -30.71
C LYS A 175 0.19 7.10 -29.73
N GLU A 176 0.87 6.05 -30.17
CA GLU A 176 1.14 4.87 -29.34
C GLU A 176 2.20 5.16 -28.26
N GLU A 177 3.25 5.90 -28.61
CA GLU A 177 4.29 6.30 -27.65
C GLU A 177 3.77 7.31 -26.64
N THR A 178 2.99 8.30 -27.07
CA THR A 178 2.36 9.26 -26.17
C THR A 178 1.44 8.56 -25.19
N LYS A 179 0.62 7.61 -25.66
CA LYS A 179 -0.24 6.79 -24.81
C LYS A 179 0.57 6.06 -23.73
N LYS A 180 1.63 5.33 -24.10
CA LYS A 180 2.49 4.60 -23.13
C LYS A 180 3.14 5.51 -22.10
N ARG A 181 3.60 6.70 -22.51
CA ARG A 181 4.17 7.70 -21.61
C ARG A 181 3.14 8.22 -20.63
N MET A 182 1.93 8.50 -21.10
CA MET A 182 0.83 8.97 -20.25
C MET A 182 0.33 7.88 -19.30
N GLU A 183 0.23 6.62 -19.74
CA GLU A 183 -0.04 5.47 -18.87
C GLU A 183 1.02 5.37 -17.76
N THR A 184 2.30 5.53 -18.11
CA THR A 184 3.39 5.54 -17.12
C THR A 184 3.27 6.73 -16.15
N ALA A 185 2.94 7.92 -16.66
CA ALA A 185 2.73 9.10 -15.83
C ALA A 185 1.54 8.93 -14.88
N GLU A 186 0.43 8.34 -15.33
CA GLU A 186 -0.73 8.02 -14.49
C GLU A 186 -0.35 7.03 -13.39
N HIS A 187 0.36 5.95 -13.72
CA HIS A 187 0.83 4.99 -12.73
C HIS A 187 1.73 5.64 -11.67
N LEU A 188 2.63 6.56 -12.05
CA LEU A 188 3.43 7.32 -11.08
C LEU A 188 2.57 8.20 -10.17
N LEU A 189 1.51 8.84 -10.70
CA LEU A 189 0.58 9.62 -9.88
C LEU A 189 -0.19 8.73 -8.90
N ILE A 190 -0.72 7.59 -9.35
CA ILE A 190 -1.42 6.62 -8.51
C ILE A 190 -0.51 6.15 -7.36
N ASN A 191 0.71 5.73 -7.69
CA ASN A 191 1.67 5.25 -6.69
C ASN A 191 2.14 6.35 -5.72
N THR A 192 2.01 7.61 -6.10
CA THR A 192 2.28 8.76 -5.23
C THR A 192 1.11 9.04 -4.30
N ASP A 193 -0.13 8.91 -4.79
CA ASP A 193 -1.36 9.22 -4.03
C ASP A 193 -1.65 8.18 -2.92
N ILE A 194 -1.19 6.93 -3.09
CA ILE A 194 -1.37 5.86 -2.10
C ILE A 194 -0.40 5.94 -0.91
N LEU A 195 0.61 6.82 -0.95
CA LEU A 195 1.54 6.99 0.17
C LEU A 195 0.80 7.54 1.40
N VAL A 196 0.95 6.85 2.54
CA VAL A 196 0.22 7.20 3.75
C VAL A 196 1.00 8.27 4.53
N PRO A 197 0.47 9.50 4.68
CA PRO A 197 1.18 10.57 5.35
C PRO A 197 1.22 10.39 6.87
N SER A 198 2.24 10.97 7.49
CA SER A 198 2.24 11.26 8.94
C SER A 198 1.02 12.11 9.33
N LYS A 199 0.74 12.18 10.64
CA LYS A 199 -0.35 13.04 11.14
C LYS A 199 -0.08 14.51 10.81
N GLU A 200 1.19 14.92 10.88
CA GLU A 200 1.69 16.26 10.62
C GLU A 200 1.59 16.61 9.12
N ALA A 201 1.81 15.64 8.23
CA ALA A 201 1.73 15.84 6.78
C ALA A 201 0.31 15.73 6.20
N LYS A 202 -0.72 15.40 7.01
CA LYS A 202 -2.10 15.17 6.55
C LYS A 202 -2.67 16.33 5.74
N LYS A 203 -2.34 17.58 6.08
CA LYS A 203 -2.78 18.76 5.32
C LYS A 203 -2.12 18.83 3.95
N SER A 204 -0.82 18.58 3.88
CA SER A 204 -0.06 18.58 2.62
C SER A 204 -0.48 17.44 1.71
N ALA A 205 -0.82 16.28 2.26
CA ALA A 205 -1.37 15.16 1.51
C ALA A 205 -2.70 15.51 0.80
N LYS A 206 -3.55 16.35 1.41
CA LYS A 206 -4.76 16.85 0.73
C LYS A 206 -4.41 17.70 -0.49
N TYR A 207 -3.42 18.58 -0.38
CA TYR A 207 -2.96 19.38 -1.53
C TYR A 207 -2.35 18.49 -2.62
N LEU A 208 -1.59 17.47 -2.24
CA LEU A 208 -1.06 16.49 -3.18
C LEU A 208 -2.19 15.79 -3.94
N HIS A 209 -3.22 15.30 -3.22
CA HIS A 209 -4.38 14.65 -3.82
C HIS A 209 -5.14 15.58 -4.78
N GLU A 210 -5.37 16.83 -4.39
CA GLU A 210 -5.98 17.85 -5.25
C GLU A 210 -5.15 18.09 -6.53
N ALA A 211 -3.83 18.21 -6.41
CA ALA A 211 -2.95 18.40 -7.55
C ALA A 211 -2.93 17.17 -8.48
N ILE A 212 -2.85 15.97 -7.92
CA ILE A 212 -2.90 14.70 -8.65
C ILE A 212 -4.21 14.59 -9.44
N ALA A 213 -5.34 14.97 -8.85
CA ALA A 213 -6.63 14.95 -9.53
C ALA A 213 -6.64 15.87 -10.77
N GLU A 214 -6.00 17.04 -10.71
CA GLU A 214 -5.85 17.93 -11.87
C GLU A 214 -4.87 17.36 -12.90
N TYR A 215 -3.72 16.82 -12.47
CA TYR A 215 -2.77 16.18 -13.39
C TYR A 215 -3.38 15.01 -14.16
N ARG A 216 -4.19 14.17 -13.51
CA ARG A 216 -4.85 13.05 -14.17
C ARG A 216 -5.77 13.50 -15.31
N LYS A 217 -6.52 14.60 -15.13
CA LYS A 217 -7.32 15.19 -16.22
C LYS A 217 -6.45 15.63 -17.41
N ALA A 218 -5.27 16.18 -17.14
CA ALA A 218 -4.33 16.56 -18.20
C ALA A 218 -3.70 15.33 -18.89
N VAL A 219 -3.41 14.27 -18.13
CA VAL A 219 -2.95 12.96 -18.65
C VAL A 219 -4.02 12.35 -19.57
N ASP A 220 -5.29 12.35 -19.16
CA ASP A 220 -6.41 11.82 -19.95
C ASP A 220 -6.55 12.52 -21.30
N LEU A 221 -6.41 13.86 -21.32
CA LEU A 221 -6.43 14.66 -22.54
C LEU A 221 -5.29 14.27 -23.48
N ARG A 222 -4.04 14.18 -23.01
CA ARG A 222 -2.91 13.73 -23.85
C ARG A 222 -3.01 12.26 -24.27
N THR A 223 -3.65 11.41 -23.47
CA THR A 223 -3.85 9.99 -23.79
C THR A 223 -4.84 9.81 -24.93
N SER A 224 -5.95 10.57 -24.89
CA SER A 224 -7.01 10.51 -25.90
C SER A 224 -6.67 11.28 -27.17
N ASP A 225 -5.98 12.42 -27.02
CA ASP A 225 -5.58 13.33 -28.09
C ASP A 225 -4.11 13.76 -27.92
N PRO A 226 -3.15 12.96 -28.41
CA PRO A 226 -1.70 13.19 -28.24
C PRO A 226 -1.20 14.55 -28.72
N HIS A 227 -1.83 15.12 -29.74
CA HIS A 227 -1.47 16.40 -30.34
C HIS A 227 -2.41 17.53 -29.90
N LEU A 228 -3.42 17.23 -29.07
CA LEU A 228 -4.39 18.18 -28.55
C LEU A 228 -5.13 18.96 -29.66
N GLU A 229 -5.40 18.28 -30.78
CA GLU A 229 -5.99 18.85 -32.00
C GLU A 229 -7.51 19.10 -31.88
N ALA A 230 -8.18 18.37 -30.98
CA ALA A 230 -9.61 18.57 -30.72
C ALA A 230 -9.86 19.98 -30.20
N THR A 231 -10.93 20.62 -30.68
CA THR A 231 -11.25 22.01 -30.34
C THR A 231 -11.31 22.23 -28.81
N GLY A 232 -10.43 23.10 -28.31
CA GLY A 232 -10.32 23.43 -26.89
C GLY A 232 -9.58 22.40 -26.02
N ALA A 233 -9.00 21.34 -26.60
CA ALA A 233 -8.22 20.35 -25.86
C ALA A 233 -6.91 20.95 -25.30
N GLU A 234 -6.19 21.75 -26.09
CA GLU A 234 -4.96 22.42 -25.66
C GLU A 234 -5.21 23.38 -24.49
N GLU A 235 -6.26 24.21 -24.57
CA GLU A 235 -6.64 25.14 -23.49
C GLU A 235 -6.95 24.39 -22.19
N LYS A 236 -7.80 23.35 -22.25
CA LYS A 236 -8.16 22.53 -21.08
C LYS A 236 -6.96 21.78 -20.50
N PHE A 237 -6.07 21.28 -21.36
CA PHE A 237 -4.83 20.65 -20.94
C PHE A 237 -4.00 21.61 -20.11
N HIS A 238 -3.76 22.82 -20.62
CA HIS A 238 -3.00 23.85 -19.90
C HIS A 238 -3.71 24.31 -18.63
N GLU A 239 -5.04 24.44 -18.65
CA GLU A 239 -5.83 24.77 -17.46
C GLU A 239 -5.58 23.76 -16.33
N HIS A 240 -5.77 22.48 -16.59
CA HIS A 240 -5.59 21.42 -15.59
C HIS A 240 -4.13 21.30 -15.14
N PHE A 241 -3.19 21.32 -16.09
CA PHE A 241 -1.78 21.21 -15.75
C PHE A 241 -1.29 22.39 -14.89
N ASN A 242 -1.68 23.62 -15.24
CA ASN A 242 -1.29 24.81 -14.49
C ASN A 242 -1.93 24.84 -13.10
N LYS A 243 -3.19 24.41 -12.95
CA LYS A 243 -3.84 24.25 -11.65
C LYS A 243 -3.10 23.26 -10.75
N GLY A 244 -2.72 22.10 -11.30
CA GLY A 244 -1.90 21.13 -10.57
C GLY A 244 -0.57 21.74 -10.09
N ASN A 245 0.14 22.43 -10.99
CA ASN A 245 1.42 23.09 -10.67
C ASN A 245 1.27 24.17 -9.60
N GLU A 246 0.22 24.98 -9.68
CA GLU A 246 -0.05 26.01 -8.68
C GLU A 246 -0.21 25.40 -7.29
N ILE A 247 -0.95 24.30 -7.18
CA ILE A 247 -1.16 23.59 -5.91
C ILE A 247 0.17 23.00 -5.40
N ILE A 248 0.93 22.31 -6.26
CA ILE A 248 2.22 21.73 -5.86
C ILE A 248 3.18 22.81 -5.39
N ILE A 249 3.44 23.84 -6.21
CA ILE A 249 4.46 24.84 -5.92
C ILE A 249 4.06 25.71 -4.73
N ASN A 250 2.83 26.23 -4.71
CA ASN A 250 2.44 27.24 -3.74
C ASN A 250 1.94 26.66 -2.41
N LYS A 251 1.44 25.41 -2.41
CA LYS A 251 0.90 24.78 -1.20
C LYS A 251 1.75 23.61 -0.73
N PHE A 252 2.02 22.61 -1.58
CA PHE A 252 2.73 21.40 -1.16
C PHE A 252 4.22 21.67 -0.87
N THR A 253 4.98 22.19 -1.84
CA THR A 253 6.43 22.43 -1.73
C THR A 253 6.74 23.41 -0.61
N LYS A 254 5.92 24.44 -0.43
CA LYS A 254 6.07 25.40 0.67
C LYS A 254 6.00 24.75 2.06
N GLU A 255 5.17 23.71 2.22
CA GLU A 255 5.13 22.92 3.46
C GLU A 255 6.31 21.95 3.54
N ALA A 256 6.64 21.27 2.43
CA ALA A 256 7.77 20.34 2.36
C ALA A 256 9.11 20.98 2.74
N ASP A 257 9.34 22.23 2.30
CA ASP A 257 10.52 23.04 2.59
C ASP A 257 10.81 23.20 4.09
N LYS A 258 9.79 23.08 4.96
CA LYS A 258 9.97 23.18 6.41
C LYS A 258 10.65 21.95 7.01
N TYR A 259 10.60 20.82 6.31
CA TYR A 259 11.07 19.51 6.77
C TYR A 259 12.28 18.98 5.99
N LEU A 260 12.53 19.53 4.81
CA LEU A 260 13.62 19.09 3.92
C LEU A 260 14.90 19.94 4.02
N LYS A 261 14.85 21.08 4.70
CA LYS A 261 16.02 21.93 5.02
C LYS A 261 16.71 21.43 6.29
#